data_AF-I4YP60-F1
#
_entry.id   AF-I4YP60-F1
#
_cell.length_a   1.000
_cell.length_b   1.000
_cell.length_c   1.000
_cell.angle_alpha   90.00
_cell.angle_beta   90.00
_cell.angle_gamma   90.00
#
_symmetry.space_group_name_H-M   'P 1'
#
loop_
_entity.id
_entity.type
_entity.pdbx_description
1 polymer ?
#
loop_
_entity_poly.entity_id
_entity_poly.type
_entity_poly.pdbx_seq_one_letter_code
_entity_poly.pdbx_strand_id
1 'polypeptide(L)'
;MSGGNPFGSTDQRGRDITDLKRKVKEIGSLEERVAALEATPSIFLGSVSLAVSPATSTVKADANVTASSTILPVASDAGGWSIDAGITGITPAAGSFTVAHSASTLTRTFSYVVVNPA
;
A
#
# COMPACT_ATOMS: atom_id res chain seq x y z
N MET A 1 23.70 11.88 -60.80
CA MET A 1 23.22 11.21 -59.58
C MET A 1 23.44 12.17 -58.42
N SER A 2 22.37 12.79 -57.91
CA SER A 2 22.48 13.78 -56.83
C SER A 2 22.65 13.04 -55.50
N GLY A 3 23.85 13.08 -54.94
CA GLY A 3 24.13 12.57 -53.60
C GLY A 3 23.48 13.49 -52.57
N GLY A 4 22.23 13.17 -52.19
CA GLY A 4 21.55 13.85 -51.10
C GLY A 4 22.37 13.68 -49.82
N ASN A 5 22.69 14.81 -49.16
CA ASN A 5 23.46 14.81 -47.93
C ASN A 5 22.72 13.95 -46.87
N PRO A 6 23.29 12.82 -46.42
CA PRO A 6 22.58 11.85 -45.58
C PRO A 6 22.33 12.36 -44.16
N PHE A 7 22.85 13.55 -43.81
CA PHE A 7 22.85 14.08 -42.46
C PHE A 7 21.84 15.22 -42.22
N GLY A 8 20.92 15.48 -43.17
CA GLY A 8 19.95 16.57 -43.05
C GLY A 8 20.58 17.98 -43.04
N SER A 9 19.76 19.02 -43.18
CA SER A 9 20.23 20.40 -43.06
C SER A 9 20.61 20.73 -41.61
N THR A 10 21.53 21.67 -41.41
CA THR A 10 21.97 22.14 -40.08
C THR A 10 20.78 22.57 -39.21
N ASP A 11 19.75 23.14 -39.81
CA ASP A 11 18.52 23.54 -39.13
C ASP A 11 17.73 22.36 -38.57
N GLN A 12 17.73 21.22 -39.28
CA GLN A 12 17.07 20.00 -38.80
C GLN A 12 17.77 19.46 -37.56
N ARG A 13 19.11 19.39 -37.58
CA ARG A 13 19.90 18.92 -36.42
C ARG A 13 19.71 19.81 -35.20
N GLY A 14 19.61 21.14 -35.37
CA GLY A 14 19.36 22.07 -34.27
C GLY A 14 18.01 21.86 -33.59
N ARG A 15 16.96 21.58 -34.38
CA ARG A 15 15.63 21.22 -33.86
C ARG A 15 15.66 19.88 -33.14
N ASP A 16 16.28 18.87 -33.75
CA ASP A 16 16.38 17.53 -33.16
C ASP A 16 17.12 17.57 -31.80
N ILE A 17 18.20 18.35 -31.69
CA ILE A 17 18.94 18.54 -30.42
C ILE A 17 18.07 19.24 -29.37
N THR A 18 17.28 20.23 -29.76
CA THR A 18 16.39 20.95 -28.84
C THR A 18 15.29 20.03 -28.30
N ASP A 19 14.72 19.22 -29.18
CA ASP A 19 13.72 18.22 -28.80
C ASP A 19 14.32 17.12 -27.91
N LEU A 20 15.54 16.67 -28.20
CA LEU A 20 16.24 15.71 -27.35
C LEU A 20 16.47 16.27 -25.95
N LYS A 21 16.93 17.53 -25.83
CA LYS A 21 17.10 18.19 -24.53
C LYS A 21 15.80 18.29 -23.75
N ARG A 22 14.69 18.59 -24.42
CA ARG A 22 13.35 18.61 -23.82
C ARG A 22 12.96 17.23 -23.29
N LYS A 23 13.12 16.17 -24.09
CA LYS A 23 12.83 14.79 -23.67
C LYS A 23 13.67 14.35 -22.47
N VAL A 24 14.96 14.66 -22.45
CA VAL A 24 15.84 14.34 -21.31
C VAL A 24 15.35 15.02 -20.03
N LYS A 25 14.90 16.27 -20.11
CA LYS A 25 14.33 16.98 -18.97
C LYS A 25 13.01 16.34 -18.50
N GLU A 26 12.15 15.94 -19.43
CA GLU A 26 10.90 15.24 -19.11
C GLU A 26 11.16 13.91 -18.41
N ILE A 27 12.15 13.14 -18.86
CA ILE A 27 12.57 11.88 -18.22
C ILE A 27 13.02 12.12 -16.78
N GLY A 28 13.88 13.11 -16.52
CA GLY A 28 14.33 13.42 -15.16
C GLY A 28 13.18 13.81 -14.23
N SER A 29 12.18 14.53 -14.74
CA SER A 29 10.97 14.84 -13.96
C SER A 29 10.10 13.60 -13.68
N LEU A 30 10.06 12.64 -14.61
CA LEU A 30 9.34 11.38 -14.39
C LEU A 30 10.02 10.52 -13.34
N GLU A 31 11.36 10.46 -13.35
CA GLU A 31 12.13 9.73 -12.33
C GLU A 31 11.84 10.27 -10.92
N GLU A 32 11.81 11.61 -10.75
CA GLU A 32 11.45 12.23 -9.47
C GLU A 32 10.01 11.88 -9.04
N ARG A 33 9.06 11.89 -9.98
CA ARG A 33 7.67 11.53 -9.70
C ARG A 33 7.50 10.06 -9.32
N VAL A 34 8.27 9.16 -9.96
CA VAL A 34 8.26 7.73 -9.63
C VAL A 34 8.82 7.52 -8.22
N ALA A 35 9.96 8.15 -7.89
CA ALA A 35 10.53 8.07 -6.55
C ALA A 35 9.55 8.57 -5.46
N ALA A 36 8.81 9.64 -5.73
CA ALA A 36 7.80 10.14 -4.80
C ALA A 36 6.61 9.17 -4.61
N LEU A 37 6.19 8.48 -5.67
CA LEU A 37 5.13 7.47 -5.60
C LEU A 37 5.59 6.23 -4.85
N GLU A 38 6.83 5.77 -5.09
CA GLU A 38 7.41 4.64 -4.36
C GLU A 38 7.60 4.96 -2.87
N ALA A 39 7.83 6.23 -2.51
CA ALA A 39 7.90 6.69 -1.13
C ALA A 39 6.53 6.87 -0.45
N THR A 40 5.42 6.57 -1.13
CA THR A 40 4.06 6.75 -0.57
C THR A 40 3.56 5.46 0.08
N PRO A 41 3.19 5.47 1.38
CA PRO A 41 2.57 4.34 2.04
C PRO A 41 1.30 3.86 1.33
N SER A 42 1.08 2.55 1.27
CA SER A 42 -0.17 2.00 0.75
C SER A 42 -1.17 1.71 1.87
N ILE A 43 -2.45 1.94 1.60
CA ILE A 43 -3.53 1.83 2.58
C ILE A 43 -4.62 0.90 2.05
N PHE A 44 -5.02 -0.06 2.87
CA PHE A 44 -6.10 -1.02 2.56
C PHE A 44 -7.10 -1.09 3.69
N LEU A 45 -8.35 -1.41 3.36
CA LEU A 45 -9.45 -1.54 4.31
C LEU A 45 -10.01 -2.96 4.26
N GLY A 46 -10.37 -3.49 5.42
CA GLY A 46 -11.01 -4.79 5.51
C GLY A 46 -11.84 -4.94 6.77
N SER A 47 -12.35 -6.16 6.97
CA SER A 47 -13.06 -6.54 8.19
C SER A 47 -12.62 -7.91 8.71
N VAL A 48 -12.63 -8.02 10.03
CA VAL A 48 -12.29 -9.24 10.76
C VAL A 48 -13.36 -9.50 11.81
N SER A 49 -13.85 -10.73 11.85
CA SER A 49 -14.67 -11.22 12.96
C SER A 49 -13.78 -12.04 13.89
N LEU A 50 -13.77 -11.68 15.17
CA LEU A 50 -13.01 -12.42 16.17
C LEU A 50 -13.63 -13.80 16.38
N ALA A 51 -12.78 -14.80 16.56
CA ALA A 51 -13.16 -16.13 16.98
C ALA A 51 -13.85 -16.06 18.34
N VAL A 52 -14.93 -16.82 18.48
CA VAL A 52 -15.68 -16.91 19.74
C VAL A 52 -14.98 -17.84 20.74
N SER A 53 -15.36 -17.70 22.01
CA SER A 53 -14.88 -18.49 23.13
C SER A 53 -14.89 -19.99 22.81
N PRO A 54 -13.84 -20.75 23.17
CA PRO A 54 -12.76 -20.36 24.10
C PRO A 54 -11.55 -19.67 23.45
N ALA A 55 -11.62 -19.28 22.16
CA ALA A 55 -10.48 -18.69 21.47
C ALA A 55 -10.09 -17.32 22.04
N THR A 56 -8.79 -17.08 22.12
CA THR A 56 -8.17 -15.80 22.55
C THR A 56 -7.29 -15.19 21.45
N SER A 57 -7.35 -15.76 20.25
CA SER A 57 -6.63 -15.27 19.08
C SER A 57 -7.41 -15.57 17.81
N THR A 58 -7.34 -14.64 16.87
CA THR A 58 -7.94 -14.77 15.53
C THR A 58 -6.88 -14.48 14.48
N VAL A 59 -6.71 -15.38 13.52
CA VAL A 59 -5.87 -15.14 12.35
C VAL A 59 -6.75 -14.69 11.19
N LYS A 60 -6.41 -13.55 10.59
CA LYS A 60 -7.06 -13.03 9.39
C LYS A 60 -6.07 -13.10 8.23
N ALA A 61 -6.43 -13.86 7.20
CA ALA A 61 -5.73 -13.82 5.93
C ALA A 61 -6.10 -12.54 5.16
N ASP A 62 -5.07 -11.82 4.70
CA ASP A 62 -5.19 -10.64 3.86
C ASP A 62 -3.88 -10.44 3.10
N ALA A 63 -3.94 -10.61 1.77
CA ALA A 63 -2.76 -10.56 0.89
C ALA A 63 -2.09 -9.17 0.87
N ASN A 64 -2.77 -8.12 1.33
CA ASN A 64 -2.21 -6.76 1.37
C ASN A 64 -1.37 -6.50 2.62
N VAL A 65 -1.35 -7.42 3.58
CA VAL A 65 -0.57 -7.29 4.82
C VAL A 65 0.85 -7.81 4.59
N THR A 66 1.83 -7.01 5.01
CA THR A 66 3.25 -7.35 5.06
C THR A 66 3.67 -7.52 6.52
N ALA A 67 4.87 -8.06 6.75
CA ALA A 67 5.39 -8.20 8.12
C ALA A 67 5.65 -6.84 8.82
N SER A 68 5.71 -5.73 8.07
CA SER A 68 5.93 -4.37 8.59
C SER A 68 4.66 -3.52 8.62
N SER A 69 3.51 -4.07 8.22
CA SER A 69 2.24 -3.33 8.22
C SER A 69 1.87 -2.87 9.62
N THR A 70 1.28 -1.68 9.71
CA THR A 70 0.52 -1.27 10.89
C THR A 70 -0.96 -1.60 10.65
N ILE A 71 -1.57 -2.32 11.58
CA ILE A 71 -2.99 -2.69 11.52
C ILE A 71 -3.75 -1.90 12.58
N LEU A 72 -4.71 -1.10 12.16
CA LEU A 72 -5.52 -0.26 13.04
C LEU A 72 -6.96 -0.81 13.09
N PRO A 73 -7.36 -1.49 14.17
CA PRO A 73 -8.73 -1.96 14.32
C PRO A 73 -9.67 -0.81 14.70
N VAL A 74 -10.86 -0.82 14.12
CA VAL A 74 -11.93 0.13 14.38
C VAL A 74 -13.18 -0.69 14.66
N ALA A 75 -13.74 -0.57 15.86
CA ALA A 75 -15.01 -1.21 16.16
C ALA A 75 -16.09 -0.69 15.20
N SER A 76 -16.82 -1.62 14.58
CA SER A 76 -17.93 -1.28 13.67
C SER A 76 -19.20 -0.84 14.40
N ASP A 77 -19.28 -1.09 15.70
CA ASP A 77 -20.41 -0.73 16.56
C ASP A 77 -19.96 -0.53 18.02
N ALA A 78 -20.89 -0.04 18.86
CA ALA A 78 -20.64 0.21 20.28
C ALA A 78 -20.29 -1.06 21.08
N GLY A 79 -20.62 -2.25 20.59
CA GLY A 79 -20.31 -3.53 21.22
C GLY A 79 -18.89 -4.02 20.93
N GLY A 80 -18.23 -3.52 19.88
CA GLY A 80 -16.89 -3.94 19.47
C GLY A 80 -15.81 -3.69 20.53
N TRP A 81 -15.88 -2.56 21.26
CA TRP A 81 -14.91 -2.25 22.34
C TRP A 81 -15.35 -2.69 23.74
N SER A 82 -16.35 -3.56 23.85
CA SER A 82 -16.73 -4.11 25.15
C SER A 82 -15.59 -4.94 25.77
N ILE A 83 -15.53 -4.97 27.10
CA ILE A 83 -14.48 -5.68 27.88
C ILE A 83 -14.35 -7.16 27.45
N ASP A 84 -15.47 -7.77 27.07
CA ASP A 84 -15.57 -9.17 26.66
C ASP A 84 -14.87 -9.49 25.33
N ALA A 85 -14.26 -8.51 24.66
CA ALA A 85 -13.50 -8.73 23.42
C ALA A 85 -12.34 -7.76 23.22
N GLY A 86 -11.77 -7.26 24.32
CA GLY A 86 -10.66 -6.34 24.28
C GLY A 86 -9.51 -6.90 23.44
N ILE A 87 -9.17 -6.22 22.35
CA ILE A 87 -7.96 -6.51 21.57
C ILE A 87 -6.76 -6.14 22.44
N THR A 88 -5.89 -7.11 22.71
CA THR A 88 -4.70 -6.95 23.54
C THR A 88 -3.42 -6.81 22.71
N GLY A 89 -3.47 -7.18 21.43
CA GLY A 89 -2.36 -6.99 20.52
C GLY A 89 -2.71 -7.40 19.09
N ILE A 90 -1.95 -6.89 18.13
CA ILE A 90 -2.02 -7.30 16.73
C ILE A 90 -0.60 -7.54 16.23
N THR A 91 -0.38 -8.72 15.65
CA THR A 91 0.92 -9.09 15.06
C THR A 91 0.74 -9.33 13.57
N PRO A 92 1.29 -8.45 12.71
CA PRO A 92 1.26 -8.63 11.26
C PRO A 92 2.26 -9.71 10.81
N ALA A 93 1.93 -10.38 9.72
CA ALA A 93 2.78 -11.31 9.00
C ALA A 93 2.52 -11.16 7.49
N ALA A 94 3.42 -11.68 6.65
CA ALA A 94 3.15 -11.63 5.21
C ALA A 94 1.84 -12.38 4.87
N GLY A 95 0.90 -11.68 4.23
CA GLY A 95 -0.39 -12.21 3.81
C GLY A 95 -1.41 -12.44 4.94
N SER A 96 -1.13 -12.02 6.18
CA SER A 96 -2.05 -12.21 7.31
C SER A 96 -1.73 -11.33 8.51
N PHE A 97 -2.64 -11.27 9.49
CA PHE A 97 -2.33 -10.78 10.81
C PHE A 97 -3.05 -11.59 11.88
N THR A 98 -2.45 -11.65 13.06
CA THR A 98 -3.05 -12.27 14.24
C THR A 98 -3.53 -11.19 15.19
N VAL A 99 -4.80 -11.25 15.56
CA VAL A 99 -5.40 -10.42 16.61
C VAL A 99 -5.43 -11.24 17.89
N ALA A 100 -4.72 -10.79 18.93
CA ALA A 100 -4.86 -11.31 20.28
C ALA A 100 -5.99 -10.57 20.98
N HIS A 101 -6.89 -11.30 21.64
CA HIS A 101 -8.07 -10.74 22.27
C HIS A 101 -8.52 -11.56 23.49
N SER A 102 -9.29 -10.94 24.38
CA SER A 102 -10.02 -11.66 25.44
C SER A 102 -11.02 -12.65 24.84
N ALA A 103 -11.33 -13.73 25.56
CA ALA A 103 -12.34 -14.68 25.14
C ALA A 103 -13.74 -14.05 25.19
N SER A 104 -14.46 -14.09 24.06
CA SER A 104 -15.81 -13.53 23.90
C SER A 104 -16.81 -14.62 23.56
N THR A 105 -17.95 -14.70 24.24
CA THR A 105 -19.06 -15.59 23.82
C THR A 105 -19.85 -15.02 22.63
N LEU A 106 -19.66 -13.74 22.31
CA LEU A 106 -20.33 -13.05 21.22
C LEU A 106 -19.42 -12.92 20.01
N THR A 107 -19.97 -13.02 18.81
CA THR A 107 -19.26 -12.66 17.58
C THR A 107 -19.02 -11.16 17.56
N ARG A 108 -17.75 -10.76 17.36
CA ARG A 108 -17.34 -9.35 17.33
C ARG A 108 -16.66 -9.06 16.03
N THR A 109 -17.12 -8.03 15.34
CA THR A 109 -16.56 -7.63 14.06
C THR A 109 -15.90 -6.26 14.21
N PHE A 110 -14.73 -6.13 13.58
CA PHE A 110 -13.99 -4.89 13.50
C PHE A 110 -13.72 -4.61 12.02
N SER A 111 -13.84 -3.35 11.64
CA SER A 111 -13.16 -2.86 10.45
C SER A 111 -11.68 -2.70 10.80
N TYR A 112 -10.79 -2.84 9.82
CA TYR A 112 -9.38 -2.54 10.03
C TYR A 112 -8.81 -1.76 8.85
N VAL A 113 -7.80 -0.95 9.17
CA VAL A 113 -6.95 -0.29 8.19
C VAL A 113 -5.58 -0.95 8.21
N VAL A 114 -5.10 -1.39 7.06
CA VAL A 114 -3.71 -1.81 6.84
C VAL A 114 -2.96 -0.61 6.31
N VAL A 115 -1.87 -0.23 6.97
CA VAL A 115 -0.92 0.76 6.47
C VAL A 115 0.41 0.06 6.24
N ASN A 116 0.80 -0.08 4.99
CA ASN A 116 2.12 -0.58 4.64
C ASN A 116 3.06 0.61 4.51
N PRO A 117 4.24 0.58 5.17
CA PRO A 117 5.25 1.58 4.90
C PRO A 117 5.64 1.54 3.42
N ALA A 118 6.09 2.69 2.93
CA ALA A 118 6.74 2.81 1.64
C ALA A 118 8.05 2.01 1.58
#